data_AF-A0A6I7N0G9-F1
#
_entry.id   AF-A0A6I7N0G9-F1
#
_cell.length_a   1.000
_cell.length_b   1.000
_cell.length_c   1.000
_cell.angle_alpha   90.00
_cell.angle_beta   90.00
_cell.angle_gamma   90.00
#
_symmetry.space_group_name_H-M   'P 1'
#
loop_
_entity.id
_entity.type
_entity.pdbx_description
1 polymer ?
#
loop_
_entity_poly.entity_id
_entity_poly.type
_entity_poly.pdbx_seq_one_letter_code
_entity_poly.pdbx_strand_id
1 'polypeptide(L)'
;MEFIRQIERLQLLNKLVREQRTGSPEELAERLGISRRQLYVYLEYFKDLGVEIQFSRRMNSFVFANQKQVHIDWKFEILEHSAVNEVVGGAHCEEWSMGTKICTQNSWSFSNNYQV
;
A
#
# COMPACT_ATOMS: atom_id res chain seq x y z
N MET A 1 -14.52 7.01 13.69
CA MET A 1 -13.09 7.00 13.31
C MET A 1 -12.96 6.11 12.10
N GLU A 2 -12.45 6.62 10.98
CA GLU A 2 -12.19 5.78 9.80
C GLU A 2 -10.87 5.01 10.02
N PHE A 3 -10.92 3.69 9.88
CA PHE A 3 -9.78 2.78 10.07
C PHE A 3 -8.62 3.09 9.10
N ILE A 4 -8.96 3.44 7.85
CA ILE A 4 -8.00 3.80 6.79
C ILE A 4 -7.07 4.94 7.24
N ARG A 5 -7.64 6.01 7.81
CA ARG A 5 -6.86 7.17 8.29
C ARG A 5 -5.88 6.83 9.40
N GLN A 6 -6.16 5.81 10.20
CA GLN A 6 -5.24 5.39 11.26
C GLN A 6 -4.02 4.69 10.67
N ILE A 7 -4.22 3.84 9.66
CA ILE A 7 -3.14 3.16 8.95
C ILE A 7 -2.23 4.18 8.28
N GLU A 8 -2.80 5.16 7.56
CA GLU A 8 -2.04 6.24 6.91
C GLU A 8 -1.17 7.01 7.91
N ARG A 9 -1.70 7.32 9.09
CA ARG A 9 -0.94 8.00 10.16
C ARG A 9 0.19 7.14 10.71
N LEU A 10 -0.03 5.83 10.89
CA LEU A 10 1.02 4.91 11.33
C LEU A 10 2.14 4.79 10.29
N GLN A 11 1.77 4.73 9.01
CA GLN A 11 2.74 4.75 7.90
C GLN A 11 3.55 6.05 7.89
N LEU A 12 2.89 7.19 8.04
CA LEU A 12 3.55 8.49 8.09
C LEU A 12 4.49 8.61 9.30
N LEU A 13 4.03 8.21 10.49
CA LEU A 13 4.85 8.18 11.70
C LEU A 13 6.11 7.33 11.49
N ASN A 14 5.94 6.11 10.99
CA ASN A 14 7.06 5.22 10.72
C ASN A 14 8.05 5.82 9.70
N LYS A 15 7.55 6.44 8.63
CA LYS A 15 8.37 7.14 7.63
C LYS A 15 9.18 8.27 8.27
N LEU A 16 8.55 9.12 9.08
CA LEU A 16 9.22 10.26 9.73
C LEU A 16 10.29 9.81 10.75
N VAL A 17 10.04 8.74 11.49
CA VAL A 17 11.02 8.15 12.43
C VAL A 17 12.20 7.55 11.66
N ARG A 18 11.96 6.86 10.55
CA ARG A 18 13.02 6.32 9.67
C ARG A 18 13.90 7.42 9.09
N GLU A 19 13.29 8.52 8.64
CA GLU A 19 14.01 9.69 8.13
C GLU A 19 14.64 10.55 9.25
N GLN A 20 14.33 10.27 10.53
CA GLN A 20 14.74 11.06 11.69
C GLN A 20 14.33 12.53 11.59
N ARG A 21 13.19 12.81 10.95
CA ARG A 21 12.65 14.17 10.72
C ARG A 21 11.39 14.44 11.53
N THR A 22 11.24 13.84 12.71
CA THR A 22 10.00 14.00 13.49
C THR A 22 9.88 15.37 14.15
N GLY A 23 11.00 16.00 14.51
CA GLY A 23 10.99 17.22 15.33
C GLY A 23 10.60 16.94 16.78
N SER A 24 10.13 17.98 17.47
CA SER A 24 9.58 17.87 18.83
C SER A 24 8.32 16.99 18.88
N PRO A 25 7.96 16.42 20.05
CA PRO A 25 6.72 15.66 20.20
C PRO A 25 5.46 16.44 19.79
N GLU A 26 5.46 17.75 20.02
CA GLU A 26 4.39 18.67 19.62
C GLU A 26 4.32 18.81 18.09
N GLU A 27 5.45 19.07 17.43
CA GLU A 27 5.53 19.15 15.96
C GLU A 27 5.11 17.83 15.30
N LEU A 28 5.54 16.69 15.85
CA LEU A 28 5.17 15.39 15.31
C LEU A 28 3.66 15.14 15.45
N ALA A 29 3.08 15.49 16.59
CA ALA A 29 1.65 15.35 16.82
C ALA A 29 0.83 16.23 15.86
N GLU A 30 1.26 17.47 15.66
CA GLU A 30 0.65 18.41 14.70
C GLU A 30 0.73 17.87 13.26
N ARG A 31 1.89 17.37 12.83
CA ARG A 31 2.08 16.79 11.50
C ARG A 31 1.22 15.54 11.25
N LEU A 32 0.99 14.74 12.29
CA LEU A 32 0.11 13.57 12.23
C LEU A 32 -1.38 13.94 12.35
N GLY A 33 -1.69 15.19 12.72
CA GLY A 33 -3.05 15.66 12.99
C GLY A 33 -3.69 14.94 14.19
N ILE A 34 -2.90 14.65 15.21
CA ILE A 34 -3.34 13.96 16.43
C ILE A 34 -2.96 14.74 17.68
N SER A 35 -3.58 14.41 18.81
CA SER A 35 -3.15 14.98 20.10
C SER A 35 -1.83 14.35 20.55
N ARG A 36 -1.08 15.09 21.38
CA ARG A 36 0.14 14.57 22.00
C ARG A 36 -0.09 13.27 22.77
N ARG A 37 -1.23 13.13 23.44
CA ARG A 37 -1.61 11.88 24.13
C ARG A 37 -1.73 10.72 23.15
N GLN A 38 -2.38 10.92 22.01
CA GLN A 38 -2.56 9.90 20.98
C GLN A 38 -1.21 9.47 20.38
N LEU A 39 -0.27 10.41 20.21
CA LEU A 39 1.08 10.10 19.76
C LEU A 39 1.76 9.09 20.70
N TYR A 40 1.72 9.30 22.02
CA TYR A 40 2.32 8.35 22.96
C TYR A 40 1.62 6.99 22.95
N VAL A 41 0.31 6.94 22.75
CA VAL A 41 -0.42 5.69 22.55
C VAL A 41 0.10 4.95 21.31
N TYR A 42 0.38 5.65 20.20
CA TYR A 42 0.98 5.02 19.02
C TYR A 42 2.40 4.51 19.28
N LEU A 43 3.20 5.25 20.05
CA LEU A 43 4.53 4.81 20.44
C LEU A 43 4.50 3.57 21.34
N GLU A 44 3.51 3.49 22.25
CA GLU A 44 3.26 2.29 23.07
C GLU A 44 2.88 1.10 22.20
N TYR A 45 2.01 1.26 21.19
CA TYR A 45 1.69 0.18 20.27
C TYR A 45 2.93 -0.36 19.54
N PHE A 46 3.86 0.51 19.12
CA PHE A 46 5.13 0.03 18.54
C PHE A 46 5.96 -0.76 19.54
N LYS A 47 5.98 -0.33 20.82
CA LYS A 47 6.67 -1.03 21.89
C LYS A 47 6.09 -2.42 22.13
N ASP A 48 4.76 -2.56 22.08
CA ASP A 48 4.06 -3.85 22.21
C ASP A 48 4.37 -4.79 21.03
N LEU A 49 4.60 -4.23 19.83
CA LEU A 49 5.09 -4.97 18.66
C LEU A 49 6.60 -5.31 18.75
N GLY A 50 7.25 -4.94 19.85
CA GLY A 50 8.67 -5.21 20.11
C GLY A 50 9.63 -4.21 19.46
N VAL A 51 9.14 -3.05 18.99
CA VAL A 51 9.93 -1.97 18.43
C VAL A 51 9.88 -0.75 19.34
N GLU A 52 11.03 -0.41 19.93
CA GLU A 52 11.10 0.72 20.84
C GLU A 52 11.53 1.99 20.10
N ILE A 53 10.71 3.04 20.23
CA ILE A 53 10.96 4.36 19.66
C ILE A 53 11.16 5.34 20.82
N GLN A 54 12.33 5.98 20.88
CA GLN A 54 12.69 6.93 21.94
C GLN A 54 12.95 8.32 21.36
N PHE A 55 12.64 9.35 22.14
CA PHE A 55 12.94 10.73 21.76
C PHE A 55 14.39 11.07 22.10
N SER A 56 15.19 11.41 21.09
CA SER A 56 16.56 11.88 21.24
C SER A 56 16.60 13.41 21.31
N ARG A 57 16.90 13.95 22.49
CA ARG A 57 17.07 15.40 22.69
C ARG A 57 18.19 16.00 21.86
N ARG A 58 19.24 15.23 21.56
CA ARG A 58 20.40 15.70 20.78
C ARG A 58 20.05 15.96 19.32
N MET A 59 19.15 15.15 18.77
CA MET A 59 18.72 15.22 17.37
C MET A 59 17.37 15.92 17.22
N ASN A 60 16.71 16.26 18.33
CA ASN A 60 15.33 16.73 18.37
C ASN A 60 14.40 15.85 17.52
N SER A 61 14.52 14.53 17.69
CA SER A 61 13.85 13.57 16.81
C SER A 61 13.65 12.23 17.50
N PHE A 62 12.60 11.51 17.10
CA PHE A 62 12.35 10.14 17.52
C PHE A 62 13.20 9.18 16.71
N VAL A 63 13.84 8.25 17.40
CA VAL A 63 14.76 7.26 16.83
C VAL A 63 14.38 5.87 17.32
N PHE A 64 14.62 4.85 16.49
CA PHE A 64 14.52 3.46 16.92
C PHE A 64 15.64 3.18 17.93
N ALA A 65 15.27 2.88 19.17
CA ALA A 65 16.24 2.55 20.22
C ALA A 65 16.79 1.13 20.02
N ASN A 66 15.95 0.25 19.48
CA ASN A 66 16.31 -1.13 19.17
C ASN A 66 16.78 -1.23 17.71
N GLN A 67 17.64 -2.20 17.38
CA GLN A 67 18.07 -2.51 16.00
C GLN A 67 16.94 -3.13 15.14
N LYS A 68 15.70 -2.74 15.39
CA LYS A 68 14.49 -3.22 14.74
C LYS A 68 13.82 -2.06 14.03
N GLN A 69 13.24 -2.35 12.87
CA GLN A 69 12.51 -1.37 12.06
C GLN A 69 11.13 -1.94 11.74
N VAL A 70 10.15 -1.07 11.56
CA VAL A 70 8.80 -1.45 11.14
C VAL A 70 8.66 -1.18 9.64
N HIS A 71 8.05 -2.10 8.92
CA HIS A 71 7.59 -1.90 7.54
C HIS A 71 6.07 -2.04 7.52
N ILE A 72 5.36 -1.05 6.98
CA ILE A 72 3.89 -1.05 6.92
C ILE A 72 3.49 -0.75 5.48
N ASP A 73 3.10 -1.79 4.74
CA ASP A 73 2.48 -1.66 3.43
C ASP A 73 1.00 -1.97 3.54
N TRP A 74 0.17 -1.09 2.99
CA TRP A 74 -1.26 -1.29 2.91
C TRP A 74 -1.70 -1.06 1.47
N LYS A 75 -2.42 -2.03 0.92
CA LYS A 75 -3.02 -1.97 -0.41
C LYS A 75 -4.49 -2.28 -0.28
N PHE A 76 -5.33 -1.43 -0.87
CA PHE A 76 -6.77 -1.60 -0.88
C PHE A 76 -7.26 -1.44 -2.31
N GLU A 77 -7.85 -2.51 -2.84
CA GLU A 77 -8.35 -2.57 -4.20
C GLU A 77 -9.84 -2.91 -4.13
N ILE A 78 -10.68 -2.06 -4.75
CA ILE A 78 -12.09 -2.35 -4.94
C ILE A 78 -12.18 -3.18 -6.21
N LEU A 79 -12.48 -4.46 -6.07
CA LEU A 79 -12.66 -5.36 -7.19
C LEU A 79 -14.14 -5.33 -7.63
N GLU A 80 -14.40 -4.93 -8.87
CA GLU A 80 -15.72 -5.14 -9.50
C GLU A 80 -15.84 -6.59 -9.98
N HIS A 81 -17.02 -7.19 -9.76
CA HIS A 81 -17.37 -8.56 -10.11
C HIS A 81 -17.65 -8.76 -11.62
N SER A 82 -16.91 -8.10 -12.50
CA SER A 82 -17.12 -8.24 -13.95
C SER A 82 -15.81 -8.29 -14.72
N ALA A 83 -15.08 -9.37 -14.53
CA ALA A 83 -14.33 -9.96 -15.63
C ALA A 83 -14.74 -11.43 -15.67
N VAL A 84 -15.76 -11.74 -16.48
CA VAL A 84 -15.82 -13.06 -17.10
C VAL A 84 -14.45 -13.23 -17.74
N ASN A 85 -13.61 -14.09 -17.18
CA ASN A 85 -12.34 -14.42 -17.79
C ASN A 85 -12.67 -14.95 -19.18
N GLU A 86 -12.47 -14.13 -20.22
CA GLU A 86 -12.22 -14.64 -21.55
C GLU A 86 -10.92 -15.43 -21.41
N VAL A 87 -11.06 -16.71 -21.09
CA VAL A 87 -9.98 -17.67 -21.22
C VAL A 87 -9.71 -17.72 -22.72
N VAL A 88 -8.71 -16.97 -23.17
CA VAL A 88 -8.12 -17.17 -24.49
C VAL A 88 -7.45 -18.54 -24.44
N GLY A 89 -8.21 -19.54 -24.87
CA GLY A 89 -7.73 -20.91 -25.03
C GLY A 89 -6.75 -20.98 -26.18
N GLY A 90 -5.49 -20.61 -25.92
CA GLY A 90 -4.31 -20.88 -26.74
C GLY A 90 -4.37 -20.44 -28.21
N ALA A 91 -3.58 -19.42 -28.58
CA ALA A 91 -3.25 -19.21 -29.98
C ALA A 91 -2.13 -20.18 -30.38
N HIS A 92 -2.47 -21.23 -31.15
CA HIS A 92 -1.47 -22.04 -31.84
C HIS A 92 -0.85 -21.20 -32.96
N CYS A 93 0.39 -20.78 -32.77
CA CYS A 93 1.16 -20.01 -33.74
C CYS A 93 2.15 -20.97 -34.40
N GLU A 94 1.84 -21.46 -35.60
CA GLU A 94 2.84 -22.16 -36.41
C GLU A 94 3.67 -21.14 -37.16
N GLU A 95 4.95 -21.09 -36.82
CA GLU A 95 5.94 -20.30 -37.54
C GLU A 95 6.33 -21.04 -38.82
N TRP A 96 5.96 -20.49 -39.97
CA TRP A 96 6.48 -20.93 -41.26
C TRP A 96 7.50 -19.91 -41.77
N SER A 97 8.69 -20.43 -42.07
CA SER A 97 9.82 -19.66 -42.59
C SER A 97 9.45 -18.94 -43.88
N MET A 98 9.66 -17.62 -43.87
CA MET A 98 9.55 -16.65 -44.97
C MET A 98 8.18 -15.98 -45.18
N GLY A 99 8.00 -14.83 -44.53
CA GLY A 99 7.35 -13.66 -45.14
C GLY A 99 5.85 -13.49 -44.98
N THR A 100 5.47 -12.46 -44.21
CA THR A 100 4.13 -11.84 -44.06
C THR A 100 3.22 -12.45 -42.99
N LYS A 101 3.01 -11.70 -41.91
CA LYS A 101 1.96 -11.99 -40.90
C LYS A 101 0.61 -11.56 -41.47
N ILE A 102 -0.28 -12.52 -41.75
CA ILE A 102 -1.71 -12.23 -41.92
C ILE A 102 -2.41 -12.83 -40.69
N CYS A 103 -2.73 -11.98 -39.72
CA CYS A 103 -3.62 -12.34 -38.63
C CYS A 103 -5.05 -12.12 -39.11
N THR A 104 -5.75 -13.17 -39.56
CA THR A 104 -7.21 -13.08 -39.73
C THR A 104 -7.84 -13.10 -38.34
N GLN A 105 -8.19 -11.91 -37.83
CA GLN A 105 -9.12 -11.80 -36.72
C GLN A 105 -10.48 -12.29 -37.19
N ASN A 106 -10.76 -13.58 -37.01
CA ASN A 106 -12.15 -14.02 -36.97
C ASN A 106 -12.71 -13.63 -35.60
N SER A 107 -13.14 -12.37 -35.46
CA SER A 107 -14.01 -11.99 -34.36
C SER A 107 -15.37 -12.65 -34.60
N TRP A 108 -15.69 -13.67 -33.81
CA TRP A 108 -17.06 -14.16 -33.74
C TRP A 108 -17.71 -13.48 -32.54
N SER A 109 -18.46 -12.41 -32.80
CA SER A 109 -19.36 -11.82 -31.80
C SER A 109 -20.62 -12.68 -31.75
N PHE A 110 -20.78 -13.47 -30.69
CA PHE A 110 -22.09 -14.03 -30.36
C PHE A 110 -22.89 -12.95 -29.64
N SER A 111 -23.78 -12.27 -30.36
CA SER A 111 -24.87 -11.52 -29.75
C SER A 111 -25.89 -12.52 -29.22
N ASN A 112 -25.83 -12.80 -27.91
CA ASN A 112 -26.89 -13.54 -27.26
C ASN A 112 -28.09 -12.59 -27.08
N ASN A 113 -28.98 -12.58 -28.08
CA ASN A 113 -30.29 -11.96 -27.96
C ASN A 113 -31.11 -12.75 -26.94
N TYR A 114 -31.25 -12.21 -25.73
CA TYR A 114 -32.36 -12.57 -24.86
C TYR A 114 -33.30 -11.38 -24.78
N GLN A 115 -34.43 -11.51 -25.47
CA GLN A 115 -35.64 -10.75 -25.20
C GLN A 115 -36.27 -11.27 -23.90
N VAL A 116 -36.61 -10.36 -23.00
CA VAL A 116 -37.86 -10.36 -22.23
C VAL A 116 -38.33 -8.92 -22.10
#